data_AF-A0AAW8DZD1-F1
#
_entry.id   AF-A0AAW8DZD1-F1
#
_cell.length_a   1.000
_cell.length_b   1.000
_cell.length_c   1.000
_cell.angle_alpha   90.00
_cell.angle_beta   90.00
_cell.angle_gamma   90.00
#
_symmetry.space_group_name_H-M   'P 1'
#
loop_
_entity.id
_entity.type
_entity.pdbx_description
1 polymer ?
#
loop_
_entity_poly.entity_id
_entity_poly.type
_entity_poly.pdbx_seq_one_letter_code
_entity_poly.pdbx_strand_id
1 'polypeptide(L)'
;MVTGLHVTQQRSFTNPADYEAFSLIRVHNLRLAPLGGRNAWVVLKTNAGKRCCRMIRGIGRDPGFPEDGIEIDYETRLALQIPKSSINMQGFHCCAMEIRRATALEVLRAHWDHPDPAYRIPLQISLVSFVLGVIGLGLGVLSLK
;
A
#
# COMPACT_ATOMS: atom_id res chain seq x y z
N MET A 1 5.72 -15.59 -11.45
CA MET A 1 6.81 -15.42 -10.45
C MET A 1 6.37 -14.35 -9.47
N VAL A 2 6.23 -14.68 -8.19
CA VAL A 2 5.95 -13.67 -7.16
C VAL A 2 7.29 -13.02 -6.81
N THR A 3 7.58 -11.86 -7.40
CA THR A 3 8.72 -11.02 -7.01
C THR A 3 8.38 -10.33 -5.69
N GLY A 4 8.42 -11.11 -4.61
CA GLY A 4 8.35 -10.61 -3.25
C GLY A 4 9.74 -10.22 -2.75
N LEU A 5 9.86 -9.09 -2.07
CA LEU A 5 11.03 -8.70 -1.29
C LEU A 5 10.83 -9.17 0.15
N HIS A 6 11.77 -9.95 0.66
CA HIS A 6 11.87 -10.20 2.09
C HIS A 6 12.51 -9.00 2.77
N VAL A 7 11.77 -8.41 3.69
CA VAL A 7 12.19 -7.31 4.52
C VAL A 7 12.56 -7.88 5.87
N THR A 8 13.70 -7.46 6.37
CA THR A 8 14.26 -7.92 7.65
C THR A 8 14.26 -6.81 8.69
N GLN A 9 14.14 -5.56 8.26
CA GLN A 9 14.19 -4.40 9.13
C GLN A 9 13.13 -3.36 8.76
N GLN A 10 12.64 -2.62 9.75
CA GLN A 10 11.72 -1.52 9.53
C GLN A 10 11.93 -0.37 10.50
N ARG A 11 11.58 0.84 10.09
CA ARG A 11 11.50 2.02 10.95
C ARG A 11 10.09 2.60 10.88
N SER A 12 9.56 3.08 12.00
CA SER A 12 8.32 3.87 11.98
C SER A 12 8.64 5.35 11.89
N PHE A 13 7.91 6.07 11.05
CA PHE A 13 7.97 7.53 11.01
C PHE A 13 6.61 8.16 11.21
N THR A 14 6.62 9.36 11.78
CA THR A 14 5.48 10.26 11.85
C THR A 14 5.88 11.51 11.08
N ASN A 15 5.66 11.54 9.77
CA ASN A 15 5.81 12.77 9.00
C ASN A 15 4.44 13.46 8.95
N PRO A 16 4.29 14.63 9.61
CA PRO A 16 3.03 15.37 9.60
C PRO A 16 2.62 15.85 8.20
N ALA A 17 3.55 15.90 7.25
CA ALA A 17 3.28 16.31 5.88
C ALA A 17 2.83 15.15 4.97
N ASP A 18 3.03 13.89 5.37
CA ASP A 18 2.69 12.71 4.56
C ASP A 18 1.30 12.13 4.90
N TYR A 19 0.45 12.87 5.64
CA TYR A 19 -0.98 12.56 5.81
C TYR A 19 -1.79 12.82 4.53
N GLU A 20 -1.24 12.49 3.35
CA GLU A 20 -2.06 12.31 2.15
C GLU A 20 -3.10 11.21 2.44
N ALA A 21 -4.22 11.20 1.70
CA ALA A 21 -5.29 10.23 1.88
C ALA A 21 -4.78 8.78 1.98
N PHE A 22 -3.70 8.47 1.26
CA PHE A 22 -3.03 7.18 1.29
C PHE A 22 -1.72 7.21 2.07
N SER A 23 -1.72 6.53 3.22
CA SER A 23 -0.50 6.11 3.92
C SER A 23 0.51 5.48 2.94
N LEU A 24 1.78 5.90 3.01
CA LEU A 24 2.85 5.46 2.13
C LEU A 24 3.98 4.80 2.92
N ILE A 25 4.67 3.86 2.27
CA ILE A 25 5.89 3.25 2.81
C ILE A 25 7.09 3.70 1.98
N ARG A 26 8.27 3.79 2.62
CA ARG A 26 9.52 4.06 1.92
C ARG A 26 10.36 2.80 1.87
N VAL A 27 10.88 2.48 0.70
CA VAL A 27 11.77 1.34 0.48
C VAL A 27 13.08 1.83 -0.12
N HIS A 28 14.13 1.02 -0.01
CA HIS A 28 15.41 1.35 -0.63
C HIS A 28 15.24 1.50 -2.14
N ASN A 29 15.91 2.50 -2.75
CA ASN A 29 15.67 2.86 -4.14
C ASN A 29 15.99 1.70 -5.11
N LEU A 30 16.98 0.87 -4.78
CA LEU A 30 17.35 -0.31 -5.58
C LEU A 30 16.24 -1.37 -5.63
N ARG A 31 15.36 -1.40 -4.63
CA ARG A 31 14.25 -2.35 -4.54
C ARG A 31 12.95 -1.84 -5.17
N LEU A 32 12.92 -0.61 -5.69
CA LEU A 32 11.74 -0.04 -6.33
C LEU A 32 11.38 -0.75 -7.63
N ALA A 33 12.36 -0.93 -8.53
CA ALA A 33 12.09 -1.46 -9.87
C ALA A 33 11.41 -2.85 -9.84
N PRO A 34 11.88 -3.83 -9.03
CA PRO A 34 11.20 -5.13 -8.90
C PRO A 34 9.76 -5.05 -8.36
N LEU A 35 9.44 -4.02 -7.58
CA LEU A 35 8.12 -3.81 -6.98
C LEU A 35 7.17 -2.99 -7.88
N GLY A 36 7.64 -2.53 -9.05
CA GLY A 36 6.86 -1.75 -10.01
C GLY A 36 7.17 -0.26 -10.02
N GLY A 37 8.19 0.19 -9.29
CA GLY A 37 8.66 1.58 -9.28
C GLY A 37 7.98 2.47 -8.24
N ARG A 38 8.27 3.77 -8.31
CA ARG A 38 7.68 4.78 -7.42
C ARG A 38 6.16 4.83 -7.64
N ASN A 39 5.39 4.95 -6.55
CA ASN A 39 3.92 4.94 -6.52
C ASN A 39 3.29 3.59 -6.86
N ALA A 40 4.09 2.53 -7.00
CA ALA A 40 3.52 1.20 -7.14
C ALA A 40 2.77 0.81 -5.85
N TRP A 41 1.63 0.16 -6.03
CA TRP A 41 0.91 -0.44 -4.93
C TRP A 41 1.52 -1.79 -4.58
N VAL A 42 1.75 -1.99 -3.28
CA VAL A 42 2.28 -3.23 -2.73
C VAL A 42 1.41 -3.73 -1.58
N VAL A 43 1.47 -5.03 -1.37
CA VAL A 43 0.93 -5.70 -0.19
C VAL A 43 2.10 -6.04 0.71
N LEU A 44 2.09 -5.49 1.92
CA LEU A 44 2.94 -5.92 3.02
C LEU A 44 2.23 -7.06 3.74
N LYS A 45 2.97 -8.13 4.06
CA LYS A 45 2.49 -9.25 4.86
C LYS A 45 3.48 -9.54 5.97
N THR A 46 3.02 -9.52 7.22
CA THR A 46 3.83 -9.95 8.35
C THR A 46 3.75 -11.47 8.54
N ASN A 47 4.73 -12.04 9.23
CA ASN A 47 4.68 -13.45 9.63
C ASN A 47 3.46 -13.80 10.49
N ALA A 48 2.89 -12.83 11.22
CA ALA A 48 1.65 -13.00 11.97
C ALA A 48 0.39 -13.09 11.08
N GLY A 49 0.54 -13.06 9.75
CA GLY A 49 -0.55 -13.17 8.78
C GLY A 49 -1.32 -11.86 8.54
N LYS A 50 -0.93 -10.76 9.21
CA LYS A 50 -1.53 -9.45 8.96
C LYS A 50 -1.01 -8.90 7.64
N ARG A 51 -1.90 -8.26 6.90
CA ARG A 51 -1.60 -7.67 5.59
C ARG A 51 -2.10 -6.26 5.48
N CYS A 52 -1.36 -5.44 4.75
CA CYS A 52 -1.73 -4.06 4.47
C CYS A 52 -1.37 -3.71 3.03
N CYS A 53 -2.26 -2.98 2.34
CA CYS A 53 -2.03 -2.52 0.97
C CYS A 53 -1.68 -1.03 1.00
N ARG A 54 -0.52 -0.67 0.46
CA ARG A 54 0.05 0.69 0.53
C ARG A 54 0.81 1.04 -0.74
N MET A 55 0.96 2.33 -0.99
CA MET A 55 1.84 2.82 -2.05
C MET A 55 3.29 2.90 -1.56
N ILE A 56 4.23 2.53 -2.43
CA ILE A 56 5.66 2.67 -2.14
C ILE A 56 6.23 3.96 -2.69
N ARG A 57 7.14 4.55 -1.93
CA ARG A 57 8.05 5.60 -2.34
C ARG A 57 9.48 5.13 -2.16
N GLY A 58 10.40 5.75 -2.88
CA GLY A 58 11.83 5.61 -2.58
C GLY A 58 12.21 6.46 -1.39
N ILE A 59 13.22 6.03 -0.63
CA ILE A 59 13.78 6.82 0.47
C ILE A 59 14.54 8.08 -0.01
N GLY A 60 14.90 8.18 -1.29
CA GLY A 60 15.69 9.30 -1.80
C GLY A 60 17.19 9.13 -1.51
N ARG A 61 17.90 10.21 -1.13
CA ARG A 61 19.36 10.18 -0.89
C ARG A 61 19.71 10.01 0.60
N ASP A 62 19.13 9.01 1.26
CA ASP A 62 19.49 8.67 2.65
C ASP A 62 20.56 7.57 2.67
N PRO A 63 21.83 7.88 3.00
CA PRO A 63 22.94 6.94 2.93
C PRO A 63 22.94 5.86 4.03
N GLY A 64 22.09 5.99 5.07
CA GLY A 64 22.01 5.05 6.19
C GLY A 64 20.87 4.03 6.10
N PHE A 65 20.12 4.01 5.00
CA PHE A 65 18.93 3.18 4.87
C PHE A 65 19.27 1.76 4.40
N PRO A 66 18.96 0.70 5.16
CA PRO A 66 19.31 -0.66 4.80
C PRO A 66 18.58 -1.12 3.53
N GLU A 67 19.24 -1.90 2.67
CA GLU A 67 18.65 -2.38 1.40
C GLU A 67 17.41 -3.26 1.60
N ASP A 68 17.39 -4.03 2.69
CA ASP A 68 16.28 -4.90 3.11
C ASP A 68 15.45 -4.24 4.23
N GLY A 69 15.58 -2.93 4.36
CA GLY A 69 14.83 -2.08 5.27
C GLY A 69 13.60 -1.46 4.63
N ILE A 70 12.61 -1.15 5.45
CA ILE A 70 11.49 -0.27 5.05
C ILE A 70 11.23 0.82 6.08
N GLU A 71 10.65 1.92 5.64
CA GLU A 71 10.03 2.91 6.51
C GLU A 71 8.53 2.81 6.38
N ILE A 72 7.83 2.66 7.49
CA ILE A 72 6.37 2.58 7.54
C ILE A 72 5.81 3.73 8.36
N ASP A 73 4.67 4.26 7.94
CA ASP A 73 3.93 5.23 8.73
C ASP A 73 3.28 4.57 9.96
N TYR A 74 2.84 5.42 10.89
CA TYR A 74 2.21 4.98 12.13
C TYR A 74 0.96 4.12 11.92
N GLU A 75 0.11 4.45 10.96
CA GLU A 75 -1.14 3.71 10.67
C GLU A 75 -0.83 2.34 10.07
N THR A 76 0.17 2.25 9.18
CA THR A 76 0.63 0.97 8.64
C THR A 76 1.20 0.08 9.74
N ARG A 77 1.94 0.64 10.70
CA ARG A 77 2.42 -0.11 11.88
C ARG A 77 1.27 -0.67 12.71
N LEU A 78 0.22 0.14 12.94
CA LEU A 78 -0.99 -0.31 13.65
C LEU A 78 -1.74 -1.40 12.87
N ALA A 79 -1.94 -1.22 11.57
CA ALA A 79 -2.61 -2.19 10.71
C ALA A 79 -1.89 -3.55 10.66
N LEU A 80 -0.55 -3.52 10.69
CA LEU A 80 0.29 -4.72 10.72
C LEU A 80 0.51 -5.26 12.14
N GLN A 81 -0.04 -4.59 13.17
CA GLN A 81 0.04 -4.96 14.60
C GLN A 81 1.47 -5.12 15.12
N ILE A 82 2.35 -4.22 14.69
CA ILE A 82 3.76 -4.32 15.04
C ILE A 82 4.01 -3.65 16.42
N PRO A 83 4.62 -4.37 17.38
CA PRO A 83 4.83 -3.88 18.74
C PRO A 83 5.78 -2.67 18.81
N LYS A 84 5.42 -1.70 19.67
CA LYS A 84 6.17 -0.45 19.89
C LYS A 84 7.53 -0.66 20.58
N SER A 85 7.74 -1.76 21.30
CA SER A 85 9.05 -2.14 21.89
C SER A 85 10.10 -2.48 20.83
N SER A 86 9.73 -2.33 19.56
CA SER A 86 10.59 -2.31 18.38
C SER A 86 11.91 -1.57 18.61
N ILE A 87 11.78 -0.44 19.32
CA ILE A 87 12.53 0.79 19.08
C ILE A 87 13.86 0.87 19.85
N ASN A 88 14.96 0.47 19.22
CA ASN A 88 16.35 0.73 19.69
C ASN A 88 17.11 1.75 18.81
N MET A 89 18.19 2.30 19.39
CA MET A 89 18.89 3.58 19.14
C MET A 89 19.31 4.00 17.71
N GLN A 90 19.02 3.22 16.66
CA GLN A 90 19.26 3.60 15.24
C GLN A 90 17.96 3.75 14.42
N GLY A 91 16.79 3.51 15.03
CA GLY A 91 15.48 3.70 14.43
C GLY A 91 14.98 2.55 13.55
N PHE A 92 15.84 1.62 13.11
CA PHE A 92 15.44 0.39 12.40
C PHE A 92 15.34 -0.83 13.32
N HIS A 93 14.36 -1.68 13.07
CA HIS A 93 13.95 -2.78 13.94
C HIS A 93 13.74 -4.05 13.16
N CYS A 94 14.23 -5.17 13.69
CA CYS A 94 14.05 -6.45 13.03
C CYS A 94 12.55 -6.75 12.87
N CYS A 95 12.13 -6.94 11.62
CA CYS A 95 10.77 -7.34 11.27
C CYS A 95 10.89 -8.31 10.10
N ALA A 96 10.38 -9.52 10.26
CA ALA A 96 10.27 -10.47 9.17
C ALA A 96 8.93 -10.23 8.46
N MET A 97 9.00 -9.64 7.28
CA MET A 97 7.83 -9.35 6.47
C MET A 97 8.13 -9.51 4.98
N GLU A 98 7.07 -9.74 4.21
CA GLU A 98 7.14 -9.87 2.77
C GLU A 98 6.45 -8.67 2.13
N ILE A 99 7.08 -8.08 1.12
CA ILE A 99 6.49 -7.04 0.30
C ILE A 99 6.39 -7.57 -1.12
N ARG A 100 5.18 -7.55 -1.68
CA ARG A 100 4.97 -7.89 -3.09
C ARG A 100 4.10 -6.87 -3.78
N ARG A 101 4.15 -6.84 -5.11
CA ARG A 101 3.23 -6.02 -5.89
C ARG A 101 1.77 -6.41 -5.60
N ALA A 102 0.92 -5.39 -5.45
CA ALA A 102 -0.52 -5.57 -5.29
C ALA A 102 -1.17 -5.87 -6.65
N THR A 103 -2.20 -6.72 -6.63
CA THR A 103 -3.06 -6.94 -7.79
C THR A 103 -4.11 -5.84 -7.93
N ALA A 104 -4.67 -5.64 -9.11
CA ALA A 104 -5.68 -4.62 -9.35
C ALA A 104 -6.90 -4.75 -8.41
N LEU A 105 -7.31 -5.99 -8.08
CA LEU A 105 -8.39 -6.26 -7.13
C LEU A 105 -8.03 -5.83 -5.70
N GLU A 106 -6.78 -6.07 -5.27
CA GLU A 106 -6.30 -5.65 -3.95
C GLU A 106 -6.21 -4.13 -3.84
N VAL A 107 -5.81 -3.46 -4.93
CA VAL A 107 -5.80 -2.00 -5.02
C VAL A 107 -7.22 -1.46 -4.96
N LEU A 108 -8.14 -1.99 -5.79
CA LEU A 108 -9.55 -1.57 -5.78
C LEU A 108 -10.18 -1.75 -4.41
N ARG A 109 -9.94 -2.90 -3.76
CA ARG A 109 -10.41 -3.15 -2.39
C ARG A 109 -9.83 -2.15 -1.39
N ALA A 110 -8.55 -1.80 -1.50
CA ALA A 110 -7.94 -0.80 -0.63
C ALA A 110 -8.56 0.61 -0.80
N HIS A 111 -8.97 0.97 -2.02
CA HIS A 111 -9.69 2.21 -2.29
C HIS A 111 -11.14 2.16 -1.79
N TRP A 112 -11.78 1.00 -1.91
CA TRP A 112 -13.14 0.78 -1.44
C TRP A 112 -13.24 0.82 0.08
N ASP A 113 -12.27 0.25 0.79
CA ASP A 113 -12.22 0.20 2.25
C ASP A 113 -11.51 1.43 2.87
N HIS A 114 -11.36 2.52 2.09
CA HIS A 114 -10.66 3.72 2.54
C HIS A 114 -11.35 4.36 3.77
N PRO A 115 -10.60 4.77 4.81
CA PRO A 115 -11.19 5.30 6.05
C PRO A 115 -11.92 6.63 5.85
N ASP A 116 -11.42 7.49 4.96
CA ASP A 116 -12.05 8.77 4.65
C ASP A 116 -13.33 8.59 3.82
N PRO A 117 -14.51 8.94 4.36
CA PRO A 117 -15.77 8.86 3.62
C PRO A 117 -15.84 9.86 2.47
N ALA A 118 -15.19 11.02 2.56
CA ALA A 118 -15.19 12.03 1.49
C ALA A 118 -14.50 11.52 0.23
N TYR A 119 -13.52 10.62 0.39
CA TYR A 119 -12.87 9.92 -0.71
C TYR A 119 -13.65 8.69 -1.17
N ARG A 120 -14.07 7.84 -0.20
CA ARG A 120 -14.70 6.55 -0.47
C ARG A 120 -16.04 6.68 -1.17
N ILE A 121 -16.93 7.55 -0.69
CA ILE A 121 -18.32 7.64 -1.16
C ILE A 121 -18.39 8.03 -2.65
N PRO A 122 -17.71 9.10 -3.12
CA PRO A 122 -17.72 9.44 -4.54
C PRO A 122 -17.16 8.34 -5.44
N LEU A 123 -16.12 7.64 -4.99
CA LEU A 123 -15.53 6.52 -5.74
C LEU A 123 -16.53 5.37 -5.88
N GLN A 124 -17.24 5.03 -4.80
CA GLN A 124 -18.29 4.01 -4.81
C GLN A 124 -19.44 4.39 -5.76
N ILE A 125 -19.92 5.64 -5.70
CA ILE A 125 -20.99 6.14 -6.57
C ILE A 125 -20.54 6.09 -8.03
N SER A 126 -19.36 6.61 -8.35
CA SER A 126 -18.81 6.61 -9.71
C SER A 126 -18.71 5.19 -10.29
N LEU A 127 -18.23 4.23 -9.50
CA LEU A 127 -18.12 2.84 -9.95
C LEU A 127 -19.50 2.21 -10.18
N VAL A 128 -20.45 2.42 -9.27
CA VAL A 128 -21.83 1.91 -9.42
C VAL A 128 -22.51 2.53 -10.64
N SER A 129 -22.39 3.84 -10.83
CA SER A 129 -22.92 4.55 -12.00
C SER A 129 -22.32 4.05 -13.31
N PHE A 130 -21.01 3.76 -13.34
CA PHE A 130 -20.36 3.18 -14.51
C PHE A 130 -20.92 1.80 -14.85
N VAL A 131 -21.07 0.92 -13.86
CA VAL A 131 -21.64 -0.43 -14.07
C VAL A 131 -23.07 -0.35 -14.58
N LEU A 132 -23.91 0.51 -13.99
CA LEU A 132 -25.29 0.73 -14.45
C LEU A 132 -25.33 1.27 -15.89
N GLY A 133 -24.40 2.17 -16.24
CA GLY A 133 -24.26 2.68 -17.61
C GLY A 133 -23.92 1.59 -18.62
N VAL A 134 -22.98 0.69 -18.30
CA VAL A 134 -22.62 -0.45 -19.16
C VAL A 134 -23.79 -1.42 -19.34
N ILE A 135 -24.54 -1.71 -18.26
CA ILE A 135 -25.74 -2.56 -18.32
C ILE A 135 -26.80 -1.91 -19.22
N GLY A 136 -27.09 -0.61 -19.01
CA GLY A 136 -28.06 0.13 -19.81
C GLY A 136 -27.69 0.16 -21.30
N LEU A 137 -26.41 0.36 -21.61
CA LEU A 137 -25.91 0.31 -22.98
C LEU A 137 -26.07 -1.09 -23.59
N GLY A 138 -25.77 -2.15 -22.83
CA GLY A 138 -25.95 -3.53 -23.28
C GLY A 138 -27.42 -3.86 -23.59
N LEU A 139 -28.34 -3.48 -22.70
CA LEU A 139 -29.79 -3.64 -22.91
C LEU A 139 -30.29 -2.84 -24.11
N GLY A 140 -29.79 -1.61 -24.31
CA GLY A 140 -30.12 -0.79 -25.46
C GLY A 140 -29.69 -1.42 -26.79
N VAL A 141 -28.47 -1.97 -26.85
CA VAL A 141 -27.98 -2.69 -28.04
C VAL A 141 -28.81 -3.95 -28.31
N LEU A 142 -29.20 -4.69 -27.28
CA LEU A 142 -30.07 -5.86 -27.43
C LEU A 142 -31.46 -5.50 -27.93
N SER A 143 -32.01 -4.36 -27.51
CA SER A 143 -33.31 -3.87 -27.97
C SER A 143 -33.31 -3.37 -29.42
N LEU A 144 -32.13 -3.13 -30.02
CA LEU A 144 -31.97 -2.71 -31.41
C LEU A 144 -31.83 -3.90 -32.37
N LYS A 145 -31.73 -5.13 -31.85
CA LYS A 145 -31.76 -6.39 -32.62
C LYS A 145 -33.15 -7.01 -32.56
#